data_AF-A0A7C0TYW8-F1
#
_entry.id   AF-A0A7C0TYW8-F1
#
_cell.length_a   1.000
_cell.length_b   1.000
_cell.length_c   1.000
_cell.angle_alpha   90.00
_cell.angle_beta   90.00
_cell.angle_gamma   90.00
#
_symmetry.space_group_name_H-M   'P 1'
#
loop_
_entity.id
_entity.type
_entity.pdbx_description
1 polymer ?
#
loop_
_entity_poly.entity_id
_entity_poly.type
_entity_poly.pdbx_seq_one_letter_code
_entity_poly.pdbx_strand_id
1 'polypeptide(L)'
;MRKTKYYSYTVGELPKGCKLCVQGAKLVLFTTGACPRDCFYCPLSPWRREDVSYANERPIKNLNDIIEEAKIQDALGAGVTGGDPLSRIERTVEYIKVLKENFGEKFHIHLYTTGVLATKENLEKLYSVG
;
A
#
# COMPACT_ATOMS: atom_id res chain seq x y z
N MET A 1 0.61 15.77 23.55
CA MET A 1 -0.14 14.62 22.98
C MET A 1 -1.63 14.89 23.15
N ARG A 2 -2.47 14.62 22.13
CA ARG A 2 -3.91 14.91 22.14
C ARG A 2 -4.70 13.61 21.95
N LYS A 3 -5.77 13.41 22.71
CA LYS A 3 -6.70 12.28 22.53
C LYS A 3 -7.54 12.54 21.28
N THR A 4 -7.67 11.54 20.41
CA THR A 4 -8.52 11.60 19.22
C THR A 4 -9.94 11.14 19.57
N LYS A 5 -10.91 11.43 18.69
CA LYS A 5 -12.27 10.87 18.80
C LYS A 5 -12.35 9.35 18.55
N TYR A 6 -11.24 8.72 18.18
CA TYR A 6 -11.13 7.30 17.85
C TYR A 6 -10.42 6.49 18.95
N TYR A 7 -10.50 6.95 20.20
CA TYR A 7 -9.88 6.31 21.37
C TYR A 7 -8.35 6.12 21.27
N SER A 8 -7.68 6.89 20.42
CA SER A 8 -6.22 6.88 20.24
C SER A 8 -5.59 8.22 20.64
N TYR A 9 -4.27 8.32 20.56
CA TYR A 9 -3.51 9.55 20.85
C TYR A 9 -2.70 9.99 19.63
N THR A 10 -2.55 11.30 19.46
CA THR A 10 -1.71 11.89 18.40
C THR A 10 -0.71 12.89 18.98
N VAL A 11 0.49 12.91 18.42
CA VAL A 11 1.48 13.97 18.63
C VAL A 11 1.49 14.82 17.36
N GLY A 12 1.35 16.14 17.50
CA GLY A 12 1.16 17.01 16.33
C GLY A 12 -0.18 16.79 15.62
N GLU A 13 -0.18 16.93 14.30
CA GLU A 13 -1.33 16.63 13.44
C GLU A 13 -1.31 15.18 12.96
N LEU A 14 -2.49 14.57 12.84
CA LEU A 14 -2.60 13.22 12.32
C LEU A 14 -2.17 13.19 10.83
N PRO A 15 -1.31 12.26 10.38
CA PRO A 15 -0.93 12.17 8.97
C PRO A 15 -2.12 11.91 8.04
N LYS A 16 -2.06 12.38 6.79
CA LYS A 16 -3.14 12.19 5.79
C LYS A 16 -3.56 10.73 5.65
N GLY A 17 -2.59 9.81 5.59
CA GLY A 17 -2.85 8.37 5.56
C GLY A 17 -3.68 7.87 6.73
N CYS A 18 -3.35 8.30 7.95
CA CYS A 18 -4.11 7.94 9.15
C CYS A 18 -5.52 8.56 9.15
N LYS A 19 -5.68 9.81 8.68
CA LYS A 19 -6.99 10.46 8.54
C LYS A 19 -7.92 9.67 7.61
N LEU A 20 -7.39 9.13 6.50
CA LEU A 20 -8.16 8.32 5.55
C LEU A 20 -8.40 6.88 6.07
N CYS A 21 -7.41 6.30 6.76
CA CYS A 21 -7.52 4.95 7.31
C CYS A 21 -8.65 4.84 8.34
N VAL A 22 -8.76 5.80 9.27
CA VAL A 22 -9.86 5.81 10.26
C VAL A 22 -11.24 6.03 9.64
N GLN A 23 -11.32 6.49 8.38
CA GLN A 23 -12.57 6.60 7.62
C GLN A 23 -12.89 5.32 6.84
N GLY A 24 -11.98 4.33 6.80
CA GLY A 24 -12.11 3.15 5.95
C GLY A 24 -11.85 3.43 4.47
N ALA A 25 -11.30 4.60 4.10
CA ALA A 25 -11.19 5.07 2.72
C ALA A 25 -9.82 4.75 2.08
N LYS A 26 -9.09 3.76 2.61
CA LYS A 26 -7.77 3.34 2.10
C LYS A 26 -7.85 1.92 1.59
N LEU A 27 -7.66 1.74 0.28
CA LEU A 27 -7.41 0.43 -0.32
C LEU A 27 -6.16 -0.18 0.30
N VAL A 28 -6.23 -1.41 0.79
CA VAL A 28 -5.04 -2.18 1.18
C VAL A 28 -4.52 -2.89 -0.06
N LEU A 29 -3.40 -2.43 -0.62
CA LEU A 29 -2.82 -2.99 -1.83
C LEU A 29 -1.62 -3.89 -1.48
N PHE A 30 -1.86 -5.20 -1.42
CA PHE A 30 -0.84 -6.21 -1.18
C PHE A 30 -0.17 -6.59 -2.51
N THR A 31 1.10 -6.22 -2.69
CA THR A 31 1.80 -6.29 -4.00
C THR A 31 2.52 -7.61 -4.26
N THR A 32 3.06 -8.22 -3.22
CA THR A 32 3.80 -9.49 -3.24
C THR A 32 3.99 -9.99 -1.81
N GLY A 33 4.09 -11.29 -1.60
CA GLY A 33 4.58 -11.87 -0.34
C GLY A 33 6.09 -11.91 -0.22
N ALA A 34 6.82 -11.70 -1.31
CA ALA A 34 8.28 -11.72 -1.33
C ALA A 34 8.85 -10.62 -0.42
N CYS A 35 9.82 -10.99 0.41
CA CYS A 35 10.49 -10.08 1.33
C CYS A 35 11.96 -10.48 1.46
N PRO A 36 12.92 -9.53 1.48
CA PRO A 36 14.33 -9.83 1.76
C PRO A 36 14.59 -10.16 3.24
N ARG A 37 13.55 -10.19 4.09
CA ARG A 37 13.64 -10.49 5.51
C ARG A 37 12.74 -11.67 5.87
N ASP A 38 13.17 -12.43 6.87
CA ASP A 38 12.37 -13.48 7.52
C ASP A 38 12.25 -13.18 9.02
N CYS A 39 11.41 -12.19 9.35
CA CYS A 39 11.26 -11.74 10.73
C CYS A 39 10.51 -12.78 11.58
N PHE A 40 10.99 -13.05 12.79
CA PHE A 40 10.36 -13.99 13.73
C PHE A 40 8.91 -13.62 14.12
N TYR A 41 8.55 -12.35 13.97
CA TYR A 41 7.21 -11.81 14.27
C TYR A 41 6.36 -11.58 13.03
N CYS A 42 6.82 -11.97 11.83
CA CYS A 42 6.10 -11.68 10.59
C CYS A 42 4.74 -12.39 10.59
N PRO A 43 3.62 -11.63 10.56
CA PRO A 43 2.27 -12.19 10.69
C PRO A 43 1.76 -12.82 9.39
N LEU A 44 2.50 -12.69 8.28
CA LEU A 44 2.11 -13.28 7.00
C LEU A 44 2.14 -14.80 7.11
N SER A 45 1.01 -15.39 6.75
CA SER A 45 0.86 -16.83 6.62
C SER A 45 1.72 -17.38 5.48
N PRO A 46 2.04 -18.69 5.48
CA PRO A 46 2.91 -19.29 4.46
C PRO A 46 2.45 -18.99 3.03
N TRP A 47 1.15 -19.10 2.74
CA TRP A 47 0.63 -18.82 1.39
C TRP A 47 0.68 -17.34 0.99
N ARG A 48 0.63 -16.41 1.96
CA ARG A 48 0.80 -14.97 1.69
C ARG A 48 2.26 -14.56 1.58
N ARG A 49 3.21 -15.43 1.92
CA ARG A 49 4.66 -15.19 1.69
C ARG A 49 5.09 -15.54 0.26
N GLU A 50 4.24 -16.26 -0.48
CA GLU A 50 4.43 -16.52 -1.90
C GLU A 50 4.27 -15.24 -2.75
N ASP A 51 4.65 -15.29 -4.03
CA ASP A 51 4.49 -14.15 -4.94
C ASP A 51 3.03 -13.97 -5.42
N VAL A 52 2.17 -13.55 -4.49
CA VAL A 52 0.74 -13.29 -4.69
C VAL A 52 0.38 -11.83 -4.44
N SER A 53 -0.66 -11.32 -5.09
CA SER A 53 -1.11 -9.93 -4.96
C SER A 53 -2.62 -9.81 -4.76
N TYR A 54 -3.02 -8.83 -3.95
CA TYR A 54 -4.42 -8.60 -3.57
C TYR A 54 -4.73 -7.10 -3.47
N ALA A 55 -5.93 -6.73 -3.88
CA ALA A 55 -6.57 -5.46 -3.56
C ALA A 55 -7.60 -5.77 -2.47
N ASN A 56 -7.38 -5.27 -1.25
CA ASN A 56 -8.02 -5.77 -0.04
C ASN A 56 -7.89 -7.31 0.05
N GLU A 57 -9.00 -8.03 -0.05
CA GLU A 57 -9.07 -9.50 -0.06
C GLU A 57 -9.28 -10.09 -1.46
N ARG A 58 -9.43 -9.25 -2.49
CA ARG A 58 -9.62 -9.68 -3.88
C ARG A 58 -8.26 -9.99 -4.54
N PRO A 59 -8.03 -11.22 -5.04
CA PRO A 59 -6.81 -11.53 -5.81
C PRO A 59 -6.71 -10.66 -7.06
N ILE A 60 -5.53 -10.13 -7.34
CA ILE A 60 -5.27 -9.32 -8.54
C ILE A 60 -4.81 -10.27 -9.66
N LYS A 61 -5.66 -10.47 -10.66
CA LYS A 61 -5.33 -11.22 -11.88
C LYS A 61 -4.95 -10.29 -13.02
N ASN A 62 -5.48 -9.07 -13.01
CA ASN A 62 -5.16 -8.00 -13.95
C ASN A 62 -5.37 -6.62 -13.28
N LEU A 63 -4.96 -5.55 -13.96
CA LEU A 63 -4.99 -4.20 -13.40
C LEU A 63 -6.41 -3.68 -13.12
N ASN A 64 -7.44 -4.17 -13.84
CA ASN A 64 -8.82 -3.76 -13.58
C ASN A 64 -9.32 -4.25 -12.22
N ASP A 65 -8.83 -5.37 -11.70
CA ASP A 65 -9.21 -5.85 -10.36
C ASP A 65 -8.88 -4.80 -9.28
N ILE A 66 -7.78 -4.07 -9.44
CA ILE A 66 -7.35 -3.00 -8.52
C ILE A 66 -8.32 -1.82 -8.61
N ILE A 67 -8.65 -1.40 -9.83
CA ILE A 67 -9.52 -0.25 -10.10
C ILE A 67 -10.94 -0.54 -9.59
N GLU A 68 -11.46 -1.72 -9.90
CA GLU A 68 -12.79 -2.16 -9.47
C GLU A 68 -12.90 -2.19 -7.95
N GLU A 69 -11.94 -2.80 -7.26
CA GLU A 69 -11.94 -2.86 -5.80
C GLU A 69 -11.79 -1.48 -5.16
N ALA A 70 -10.97 -0.61 -5.74
CA ALA A 70 -10.85 0.78 -5.31
C ALA A 70 -12.16 1.57 -5.48
N LYS A 71 -12.91 1.32 -6.56
CA LYS A 71 -14.23 1.94 -6.79
C LYS A 71 -15.28 1.40 -5.83
N ILE A 72 -15.35 0.09 -5.61
CA ILE A 72 -16.36 -0.55 -4.76
C ILE A 72 -16.33 -0.01 -3.32
N GLN A 73 -15.13 0.31 -2.81
CA GLN A 73 -14.97 0.85 -1.45
C GLN A 73 -14.98 2.39 -1.38
N ASP A 74 -15.15 3.09 -2.50
CA ASP A 74 -14.95 4.54 -2.61
C ASP A 74 -13.59 5.01 -2.06
N ALA A 75 -12.51 4.34 -2.49
CA ALA A 75 -11.16 4.61 -2.00
C ALA A 75 -10.74 6.07 -2.29
N LEU A 76 -10.12 6.71 -1.30
CA LEU A 76 -9.49 8.04 -1.41
C LEU A 76 -7.95 7.96 -1.40
N GLY A 77 -7.41 6.75 -1.28
CA GLY A 77 -5.99 6.44 -1.35
C GLY A 77 -5.72 4.95 -1.20
N ALA A 78 -4.45 4.54 -1.33
CA ALA A 78 -4.02 3.15 -1.15
C ALA A 78 -2.81 3.01 -0.21
N GLY A 79 -2.90 2.06 0.72
CA GLY A 79 -1.78 1.60 1.55
C GLY A 79 -1.11 0.42 0.86
N VAL A 80 0.08 0.64 0.31
CA VAL A 80 0.84 -0.36 -0.45
C VAL A 80 1.70 -1.17 0.52
N THR A 81 1.45 -2.48 0.56
CA THR A 81 2.04 -3.41 1.51
C THR A 81 2.33 -4.75 0.83
N GLY A 82 2.75 -5.75 1.60
CA GLY A 82 3.19 -7.05 1.11
C GLY A 82 4.05 -7.76 2.16
N GLY A 83 4.97 -8.58 1.69
CA GLY A 83 6.24 -8.85 2.38
C GLY A 83 7.11 -7.60 2.38
N ASP A 84 7.64 -7.24 1.20
CA ASP A 84 8.18 -5.91 0.92
C ASP A 84 7.84 -5.52 -0.53
N PRO A 85 7.03 -4.47 -0.77
CA PRO A 85 6.68 -4.01 -2.11
C PRO A 85 7.87 -3.73 -3.03
N LEU A 86 9.02 -3.37 -2.46
CA LEU A 86 10.24 -3.13 -3.24
C LEU A 86 10.85 -4.41 -3.83
N SER A 87 10.45 -5.60 -3.33
CA SER A 87 10.90 -6.90 -3.89
C SER A 87 10.32 -7.19 -5.28
N ARG A 88 9.28 -6.44 -5.67
CA ARG A 88 8.63 -6.46 -6.99
C ARG A 88 8.36 -5.02 -7.43
N ILE A 89 9.42 -4.21 -7.47
CA ILE A 89 9.31 -2.75 -7.66
C ILE A 89 8.58 -2.37 -8.95
N GLU A 90 8.82 -3.06 -10.07
CA GLU A 90 8.14 -2.79 -11.34
C GLU A 90 6.62 -2.98 -11.23
N ARG A 91 6.17 -4.07 -10.60
CA ARG A 91 4.74 -4.34 -10.34
C ARG A 91 4.15 -3.29 -9.39
N THR A 92 4.88 -2.95 -8.33
CA THR A 92 4.45 -1.93 -7.36
C THR A 92 4.25 -0.57 -8.03
N VAL A 93 5.19 -0.17 -8.89
CA VAL A 93 5.12 1.07 -9.69
C VAL A 93 3.94 1.04 -10.64
N GLU A 94 3.73 -0.07 -11.35
CA GLU A 94 2.59 -0.24 -12.27
C GLU A 94 1.25 -0.10 -11.53
N TYR A 95 1.09 -0.75 -10.37
CA TYR A 95 -0.15 -0.68 -9.61
C TYR A 95 -0.42 0.74 -9.07
N ILE A 96 0.62 1.43 -8.58
CA ILE A 96 0.51 2.81 -8.11
C ILE A 96 0.12 3.73 -9.27
N LYS A 97 0.77 3.57 -10.42
CA LYS A 97 0.51 4.36 -11.62
C LYS A 97 -0.94 4.22 -12.07
N VAL A 98 -1.46 2.99 -12.15
CA VAL A 98 -2.87 2.73 -12.54
C VAL A 98 -3.86 3.43 -11.59
N LEU A 99 -3.60 3.42 -10.29
CA LEU A 99 -4.44 4.13 -9.31
C LEU A 99 -4.38 5.65 -9.53
N LYS A 100 -3.20 6.22 -9.75
CA LYS A 100 -3.03 7.67 -10.00
C LYS A 100 -3.67 8.11 -11.30
N GLU A 101 -3.55 7.33 -12.37
CA GLU A 101 -4.19 7.60 -13.66
C GLU A 101 -5.72 7.54 -13.58
N ASN A 102 -6.29 6.63 -12.77
CA ASN A 102 -7.74 6.46 -12.67
C ASN A 102 -8.41 7.39 -11.64
N PHE A 103 -7.73 7.71 -10.54
CA PHE A 103 -8.30 8.49 -9.43
C PHE A 103 -7.66 9.88 -9.26
N GLY A 104 -6.68 10.20 -10.08
CA GLY A 104 -5.98 11.48 -10.16
C GLY A 104 -4.74 11.59 -9.28
N GLU A 105 -3.87 12.55 -9.61
CA GLU A 105 -2.58 12.79 -8.93
C GLU A 105 -2.68 13.01 -7.41
N LYS A 106 -3.84 13.48 -6.92
CA LYS A 106 -4.07 13.73 -5.50
C LYS A 106 -4.44 12.47 -4.70
N PHE A 107 -4.68 11.35 -5.38
CA PHE A 107 -4.98 10.06 -4.76
C PHE A 107 -3.83 9.65 -3.84
N HIS A 108 -4.12 9.43 -2.56
CA HIS A 108 -3.07 9.36 -1.55
C HIS A 108 -2.44 7.97 -1.48
N ILE A 109 -1.16 7.86 -1.83
CA ILE A 109 -0.36 6.64 -1.72
C ILE A 109 0.49 6.68 -0.45
N HIS A 110 0.53 5.57 0.28
CA HIS A 110 1.44 5.36 1.41
C HIS A 110 1.98 3.94 1.29
N LEU A 111 3.30 3.79 1.26
CA LEU A 111 3.96 2.50 1.03
C LEU A 111 4.76 2.08 2.27
N TYR A 112 4.59 0.83 2.69
CA TYR A 112 5.35 0.19 3.75
C TYR A 112 6.52 -0.58 3.15
N THR A 113 7.74 -0.39 3.65
CA THR A 113 8.92 -1.16 3.21
C THR A 113 9.85 -1.42 4.40
N THR A 114 10.65 -2.48 4.30
CA THR A 114 11.70 -2.77 5.28
C THR A 114 12.92 -1.85 5.11
N GLY A 115 12.98 -1.11 4.00
CA GLY A 115 14.09 -0.21 3.65
C GLY A 115 15.32 -0.90 3.07
N VAL A 116 15.40 -2.24 3.10
CA VAL A 116 16.56 -2.99 2.59
C VAL A 116 16.80 -2.75 1.11
N LEU A 117 15.72 -2.67 0.34
CA LEU A 117 15.74 -2.47 -1.11
C LEU A 117 15.48 -1.00 -1.51
N ALA A 118 15.54 -0.06 -0.57
CA ALA A 118 15.31 1.36 -0.82
C ALA A 118 16.57 2.02 -1.42
N THR A 119 17.02 1.50 -2.56
CA THR A 119 18.08 2.10 -3.36
C THR A 119 17.59 3.40 -4.00
N LYS A 120 18.52 4.28 -4.39
CA LYS A 120 18.18 5.53 -5.11
C LYS A 120 17.31 5.25 -6.34
N GLU A 121 17.66 4.25 -7.15
CA GLU A 121 16.91 3.85 -8.34
C GLU A 121 15.46 3.47 -8.01
N ASN A 122 15.25 2.62 -6.99
CA ASN A 122 13.91 2.18 -6.62
C ASN A 122 13.06 3.35 -6.07
N LEU A 123 13.69 4.27 -5.33
CA LEU A 123 13.00 5.46 -4.83
C LEU A 123 12.67 6.44 -5.94
N GLU A 124 13.53 6.61 -6.95
CA GLU A 124 13.25 7.42 -8.14
C GLU A 124 12.08 6.85 -8.95
N LYS A 125 12.04 5.52 -9.14
CA LYS A 125 10.90 4.83 -9.76
C LYS A 125 9.59 5.15 -9.02
N LEU A 126 9.56 5.03 -7.69
CA LEU A 126 8.38 5.37 -6.88
C LEU A 126 8.01 6.85 -6.97
N TYR A 127 8.99 7.74 -6.86
CA TYR A 127 8.77 9.19 -6.93
C TYR A 127 8.12 9.61 -8.26
N SER A 128 8.49 8.95 -9.37
CA SER A 128 7.96 9.29 -10.69
C SER A 128 6.48 8.92 -10.93
N VAL A 129 5.88 8.06 -10.09
CA VAL A 129 4.51 7.55 -10.32
C VAL A 129 3.49 7.93 -9.26
N GLY A 130 3.83 8.72 -8.24
CA GLY A 130 2.80 9.11 -7.27
C GLY A 130 3.20 10.02 -6.13
#